data_AF-A0A809PYG0-F1
#
_entry.id   AF-A0A809PYG0-F1
#
_cell.length_a   1.000
_cell.length_b   1.000
_cell.length_c   1.000
_cell.angle_alpha   90.00
_cell.angle_beta   90.00
_cell.angle_gamma   90.00
#
_symmetry.space_group_name_H-M   'P 1'
#
loop_
_entity.id
_entity.type
_entity.pdbx_description
1 polymer ?
#
loop_
_entity_poly.entity_id
_entity_poly.type
_entity_poly.pdbx_seq_one_letter_code
_entity_poly.pdbx_strand_id
1 'polypeptide(L)'
;MTSFRLNIDLSSEDLHLLSQVNYKIIVAKTFSGGQPNVAWQIFRPALRNTISWEEEYGIYASSTSLQNGAKLRKISETEIPAVAGKLYSLQENGIIENSVGDGNAQVFTLLNQYPTPPGSMVTGLYQNAQVNGIEIAGNAVSAMPVHFKNSIEMQPCPTVHLWISSWPEGSSLTQPGTSTVTQLSFEDGINEITCYFDIRTSKFLLPRRWN
;
A
#
# COMPACT_ATOMS: atom_id res chain seq x y z
N MET A 1 7.14 3.68 17.86
CA MET A 1 6.54 3.00 16.71
C MET A 1 5.04 3.20 16.79
N THR A 2 4.41 3.65 15.72
CA THR A 2 2.96 3.90 15.69
C THR A 2 2.28 2.70 15.05
N SER A 3 1.30 2.12 15.74
CA SER A 3 0.47 1.03 15.22
C SER A 3 -0.90 1.55 14.86
N PHE A 4 -1.41 1.08 13.73
CA PHE A 4 -2.72 1.41 13.20
C PHE A 4 -3.60 0.18 13.11
N ARG A 5 -4.91 0.39 13.27
CA ARG A 5 -5.94 -0.65 13.15
C ARG A 5 -7.13 -0.16 12.35
N LEU A 6 -7.53 -0.92 11.34
CA LEU A 6 -8.76 -0.73 10.58
C LEU A 6 -9.70 -1.91 10.82
N ASN A 7 -10.89 -1.63 11.33
CA ASN A 7 -11.98 -2.59 11.43
C ASN A 7 -13.01 -2.32 10.35
N ILE A 8 -13.46 -3.37 9.67
CA ILE A 8 -14.45 -3.32 8.59
C ILE A 8 -15.55 -4.33 8.90
N ASP A 9 -16.74 -3.81 9.21
CA ASP A 9 -17.92 -4.60 9.48
C ASP A 9 -18.81 -4.70 8.23
N LEU A 10 -19.37 -5.89 8.00
CA LEU A 10 -20.30 -6.18 6.93
C LEU A 10 -21.56 -6.81 7.51
N SER A 11 -22.73 -6.48 6.95
CA SER A 11 -23.94 -7.24 7.26
C SER A 11 -23.91 -8.61 6.57
N SER A 12 -24.71 -9.55 7.08
CA SER A 12 -24.88 -10.86 6.43
C SER A 12 -25.42 -10.75 5.00
N GLU A 13 -26.25 -9.74 4.73
CA GLU A 13 -26.79 -9.45 3.40
C GLU A 13 -25.70 -8.98 2.45
N ASP A 14 -24.90 -7.99 2.86
CA ASP A 14 -23.77 -7.48 2.06
C ASP A 14 -22.80 -8.63 1.75
N LEU A 15 -22.44 -9.42 2.76
CA LEU A 15 -21.51 -10.54 2.61
C LEU A 15 -22.03 -11.59 1.63
N HIS A 16 -23.32 -11.92 1.71
CA HIS A 16 -23.95 -12.86 0.78
C HIS A 16 -23.82 -12.35 -0.66
N LEU A 17 -24.18 -11.10 -0.92
CA LEU A 17 -24.13 -10.50 -2.26
C LEU A 17 -22.69 -10.43 -2.81
N LEU A 18 -21.73 -9.98 -2.00
CA LEU A 18 -20.32 -9.91 -2.40
C LEU A 18 -19.74 -11.29 -2.72
N SER A 19 -20.16 -12.33 -1.99
CA SER A 19 -19.70 -13.69 -2.21
C SER A 19 -20.14 -14.27 -3.56
N GLN A 20 -21.33 -13.92 -4.04
CA GLN A 20 -21.88 -14.41 -5.31
C GLN A 20 -21.08 -13.93 -6.53
N VAL A 21 -20.44 -12.76 -6.42
CA VAL A 21 -19.63 -12.15 -7.50
C VAL A 21 -18.12 -12.20 -7.20
N ASN A 22 -17.70 -12.94 -6.18
CA ASN A 22 -16.31 -13.09 -5.75
C ASN A 22 -15.59 -11.75 -5.53
N TYR A 23 -16.29 -10.78 -4.96
CA TYR A 23 -15.70 -9.48 -4.60
C TYR A 23 -14.79 -9.61 -3.38
N LYS A 24 -13.71 -8.84 -3.42
CA LYS A 24 -12.69 -8.73 -2.37
C LYS A 24 -12.66 -7.30 -1.85
N ILE A 25 -12.27 -7.12 -0.59
CA ILE A 25 -11.91 -5.81 -0.07
C ILE A 25 -10.49 -5.51 -0.52
N ILE A 26 -10.30 -4.34 -1.11
CA ILE A 26 -9.00 -3.81 -1.51
C ILE A 26 -8.66 -2.65 -0.59
N VAL A 27 -7.45 -2.70 -0.04
CA VAL A 27 -6.86 -1.61 0.74
C VAL A 27 -5.61 -1.15 0.01
N ALA A 28 -5.52 0.15 -0.23
CA ALA A 28 -4.32 0.78 -0.77
C ALA A 28 -3.91 1.98 0.06
N LYS A 29 -2.64 2.36 -0.06
CA LYS A 29 -2.07 3.53 0.60
C LYS A 29 -1.66 4.58 -0.42
N THR A 30 -1.70 5.83 0.00
CA THR A 30 -1.19 6.95 -0.79
C THR A 30 0.19 7.35 -0.33
N PHE A 31 0.93 7.95 -1.27
CA PHE A 31 2.26 8.46 -1.05
C PHE A 31 2.33 9.83 -1.69
N SER A 32 3.01 10.76 -1.01
CA SER A 32 3.18 12.15 -1.47
C SER A 32 1.87 12.85 -1.86
N GLY A 33 0.75 12.51 -1.21
CA GLY A 33 -0.58 13.11 -1.44
C GLY A 33 -1.28 12.72 -2.75
N GLY A 34 -0.72 11.79 -3.52
CA GLY A 34 -1.30 11.32 -4.79
C GLY A 34 -2.43 10.29 -4.61
N GLN A 35 -2.90 9.73 -5.73
CA GLN A 35 -3.80 8.58 -5.73
C GLN A 35 -3.03 7.28 -5.47
N PRO A 36 -3.62 6.28 -4.79
CA PRO A 36 -2.98 5.00 -4.62
C PRO A 36 -2.79 4.32 -5.98
N ASN A 37 -1.63 3.68 -6.17
CA ASN A 37 -1.32 2.96 -7.41
C ASN A 37 -0.99 1.48 -7.20
N VAL A 38 -0.99 1.01 -5.95
CA VAL A 38 -0.81 -0.41 -5.60
C VAL A 38 -1.91 -0.85 -4.64
N ALA A 39 -2.51 -2.00 -4.91
CA ALA A 39 -3.38 -2.69 -3.96
C ALA A 39 -2.53 -3.38 -2.90
N TRP A 40 -2.37 -2.71 -1.74
CA TRP A 40 -1.53 -3.16 -0.65
C TRP A 40 -2.07 -4.45 0.00
N GLN A 41 -3.35 -4.47 0.38
CA GLN A 41 -4.00 -5.65 0.94
C GLN A 41 -5.24 -6.00 0.14
N ILE A 42 -5.42 -7.30 -0.11
CA ILE A 42 -6.56 -7.85 -0.84
C ILE A 42 -7.01 -9.12 -0.14
N PHE A 43 -8.24 -9.15 0.32
CA PHE A 43 -8.78 -10.31 1.04
C PHE A 43 -10.28 -10.48 0.80
N ARG A 44 -10.76 -11.71 1.02
CA ARG A 44 -12.20 -12.00 0.95
C ARG A 44 -12.89 -11.39 2.18
N PRO A 45 -14.04 -10.71 2.00
CA PRO A 45 -14.77 -10.17 3.14
C PRO A 45 -15.26 -11.28 4.07
N ALA A 46 -15.24 -10.99 5.36
CA ALA A 46 -15.97 -11.69 6.41
C ALA A 46 -16.94 -10.71 7.11
N LEU A 47 -17.77 -11.18 8.04
CA LEU A 47 -18.66 -10.31 8.82
C LEU A 47 -17.91 -9.22 9.58
N ARG A 48 -16.73 -9.57 10.10
CA ARG A 48 -15.80 -8.65 10.76
C ARG A 48 -14.43 -8.89 10.18
N ASN A 49 -13.80 -7.81 9.74
CA ASN A 49 -12.45 -7.85 9.23
C ASN A 49 -11.60 -6.86 10.00
N THR A 50 -10.39 -7.28 10.36
CA THR A 50 -9.43 -6.43 11.05
C THR A 50 -8.13 -6.44 10.28
N ILE A 51 -7.61 -5.25 10.02
CA ILE A 51 -6.30 -5.03 9.45
C ILE A 51 -5.50 -4.24 10.45
N SER A 52 -4.31 -4.69 10.78
CA SER A 52 -3.38 -3.93 11.63
C SER A 52 -2.00 -3.89 11.01
N TRP A 53 -1.32 -2.77 11.17
CA TRP A 53 0.06 -2.61 10.69
C TRP A 53 0.82 -1.66 11.62
N GLU A 54 2.13 -1.73 11.53
CA GLU A 54 3.03 -0.73 12.09
C GLU A 54 3.43 0.23 10.98
N GLU A 55 3.57 1.51 11.29
CA GLU A 55 3.96 2.54 10.33
C GLU A 55 5.46 2.50 10.02
N GLU A 56 5.93 1.31 9.65
CA GLU A 56 7.29 0.96 9.29
C GLU A 56 7.32 0.48 7.84
N TYR A 57 8.37 0.85 7.13
CA TYR A 57 8.48 0.63 5.69
C TYR A 57 9.84 0.09 5.35
N GLY A 58 9.91 -0.74 4.33
CA GLY A 58 11.14 -1.03 3.60
C GLY A 58 11.06 -0.45 2.19
N ILE A 59 12.20 -0.32 1.53
CA ILE A 59 12.30 0.14 0.14
C ILE A 59 12.55 -1.07 -0.74
N TYR A 60 11.90 -1.14 -1.91
CA TYR A 60 12.13 -2.20 -2.88
C TYR A 60 12.39 -1.66 -4.29
N ALA A 61 12.99 -2.51 -5.11
CA ALA A 61 13.10 -2.36 -6.55
C ALA A 61 12.54 -3.58 -7.28
N SER A 62 12.00 -3.36 -8.48
CA SER A 62 11.32 -4.34 -9.32
C SER A 62 11.55 -4.04 -10.80
N SER A 63 11.63 -5.10 -11.60
CA SER A 63 11.62 -5.03 -13.06
C SER A 63 10.21 -5.19 -13.66
N THR A 64 9.17 -5.29 -12.83
CA THR A 64 7.78 -5.42 -13.30
C THR A 64 7.37 -4.17 -14.07
N SER A 65 6.80 -4.32 -15.26
CA SER A 65 6.25 -3.18 -16.02
C SER A 65 5.02 -2.57 -15.32
N LEU A 66 4.90 -1.24 -15.36
CA LEU A 66 3.78 -0.53 -14.75
C LEU A 66 2.49 -0.69 -15.58
N GLN A 67 1.84 -1.84 -15.45
CA GLN A 67 0.58 -2.18 -16.11
C GLN A 67 -0.47 -2.54 -15.07
N ASN A 68 -1.71 -2.07 -15.27
CA ASN A 68 -2.80 -2.37 -14.34
C ASN A 68 -2.95 -3.88 -14.14
N GLY A 69 -3.03 -4.33 -12.89
CA GLY A 69 -3.10 -5.74 -12.51
C GLY A 69 -1.79 -6.52 -12.56
N ALA A 70 -0.68 -5.90 -12.96
CA ALA A 70 0.62 -6.57 -12.90
C ALA A 70 1.03 -6.76 -11.45
N LYS A 71 1.37 -8.00 -11.09
CA LYS A 71 1.90 -8.35 -9.77
C LYS A 71 3.35 -7.88 -9.66
N LEU A 72 3.62 -7.02 -8.69
CA LEU A 72 4.96 -6.51 -8.42
C LEU A 72 5.84 -7.62 -7.86
N ARG A 73 6.98 -7.86 -8.52
CA ARG A 73 7.98 -8.83 -8.08
C ARG A 73 9.23 -8.07 -7.66
N LYS A 74 9.50 -8.06 -6.36
CA LYS A 74 10.69 -7.42 -5.81
C LYS A 74 11.92 -8.21 -6.26
N ILE A 75 12.91 -7.52 -6.80
CA ILE A 75 14.21 -8.10 -7.17
C ILE A 75 15.30 -7.68 -6.18
N SER A 76 15.06 -6.60 -5.42
CA SER A 76 15.89 -6.16 -4.31
C SER A 76 15.04 -5.40 -3.31
N GLU A 77 15.41 -5.47 -2.04
CA GLU A 77 14.75 -4.76 -0.96
C GLU A 77 15.70 -4.48 0.21
N THR A 78 15.41 -3.46 0.99
CA THR A 78 16.00 -3.25 2.32
C THR A 78 15.32 -4.15 3.33
N GLU A 79 15.83 -4.23 4.56
CA GLU A 79 15.06 -4.73 5.70
C GLU A 79 13.97 -3.71 6.14
N ILE A 80 13.05 -4.14 7.00
CA ILE A 80 12.11 -3.28 7.73
C ILE A 80 12.57 -3.19 9.20
N PRO A 81 12.62 -1.99 9.81
CA PRO A 81 12.34 -0.68 9.22
C PRO A 81 13.55 -0.11 8.47
N ALA A 82 13.32 0.42 7.26
CA ALA A 82 14.21 1.41 6.68
C ALA A 82 14.12 2.72 7.46
N VAL A 83 15.23 3.44 7.53
CA VAL A 83 15.31 4.74 8.22
C VAL A 83 14.89 5.86 7.25
N ALA A 84 13.83 6.59 7.59
CA ALA A 84 13.42 7.81 6.87
C ALA A 84 14.45 8.94 7.04
N GLY A 85 14.54 9.86 6.09
CA GLY A 85 15.58 10.89 6.06
C GLY A 85 16.95 10.38 5.63
N LYS A 86 17.02 9.19 5.03
CA LYS A 86 18.25 8.62 4.47
C LYS A 86 18.13 8.42 2.96
N LEU A 87 19.26 8.59 2.28
CA LEU A 87 19.40 8.26 0.87
C LEU A 87 19.84 6.80 0.73
N TYR A 88 19.01 6.00 0.07
CA TYR A 88 19.37 4.66 -0.37
C TYR A 88 19.80 4.69 -1.83
N SER A 89 20.64 3.75 -2.22
CA SER A 89 21.02 3.56 -3.62
C SER A 89 20.83 2.10 -4.00
N LEU A 90 20.10 1.87 -5.10
CA LEU A 90 20.12 0.59 -5.79
C LEU A 90 21.40 0.53 -6.63
N GLN A 91 22.38 -0.23 -6.15
CA GLN A 91 23.72 -0.33 -6.72
C GLN A 91 23.74 -1.11 -8.05
N GLU A 92 24.85 -1.01 -8.79
CA GLU A 92 25.06 -1.75 -10.04
C GLU A 92 25.01 -3.28 -9.86
N ASN A 93 25.31 -3.78 -8.65
CA ASN A 93 25.22 -5.19 -8.30
C ASN A 93 23.78 -5.64 -7.93
N GLY A 94 22.81 -4.72 -8.00
CA GLY A 94 21.41 -4.99 -7.70
C GLY A 94 21.04 -4.97 -6.21
N ILE A 95 21.94 -4.56 -5.30
CA ILE A 95 21.67 -4.45 -3.86
C ILE A 95 21.20 -3.03 -3.53
N ILE A 96 20.21 -2.89 -2.65
CA ILE A 96 19.83 -1.60 -2.07
C ILE A 96 20.62 -1.37 -0.78
N GLU A 97 21.44 -0.32 -0.76
CA GLU A 97 22.27 0.03 0.38
C GLU A 97 21.99 1.47 0.83
N ASN A 98 22.12 1.72 2.12
CA ASN A 98 22.11 3.07 2.65
C ASN A 98 23.40 3.79 2.21
N SER A 99 23.27 4.91 1.51
CA SER A 99 24.38 5.70 1.03
C SER A 99 24.78 6.78 2.04
N VAL A 100 26.00 7.30 1.92
CA VAL A 100 26.45 8.43 2.75
C VAL A 100 25.74 9.70 2.27
N GLY A 101 24.60 10.02 2.88
CA GLY A 101 23.83 11.22 2.59
C GLY A 101 22.57 11.31 3.46
N ASP A 102 22.27 12.51 3.94
CA ASP A 102 21.01 12.79 4.61
C ASP A 102 19.96 13.21 3.57
N GLY A 103 18.80 12.57 3.61
CA GLY A 103 17.62 12.92 2.82
C GLY A 103 16.70 13.89 3.57
N ASN A 104 15.55 14.20 2.97
CA ASN A 104 14.52 15.00 3.64
C ASN A 104 13.91 14.20 4.82
N ALA A 105 13.75 14.86 5.98
CA ALA A 105 13.12 14.24 7.14
C ALA A 105 11.73 13.70 6.77
N GLN A 106 11.40 12.50 7.25
CA GLN A 106 10.14 11.78 6.96
C GLN A 106 9.98 11.24 5.53
N VAL A 107 10.99 11.39 4.67
CA VAL A 107 10.96 10.88 3.29
C VAL A 107 11.94 9.73 3.14
N PHE A 108 11.57 8.74 2.32
CA PHE A 108 12.49 7.70 1.85
C PHE A 108 12.98 8.07 0.47
N THR A 109 14.29 8.19 0.30
CA THR A 109 14.89 8.54 -1.00
C THR A 109 15.64 7.34 -1.54
N LEU A 110 15.40 7.00 -2.81
CA LEU A 110 16.14 5.94 -3.51
C LEU A 110 16.74 6.49 -4.80
N LEU A 111 18.07 6.39 -4.93
CA LEU A 111 18.82 6.63 -6.16
C LEU A 111 18.95 5.33 -6.94
N ASN A 112 18.56 5.33 -8.22
CA ASN A 112 18.76 4.18 -9.08
C ASN A 112 20.13 4.25 -9.77
N GLN A 113 21.07 3.40 -9.35
CA GLN A 113 22.37 3.21 -10.00
C GLN A 113 22.45 1.88 -10.75
N TYR A 114 21.33 1.17 -10.95
CA TYR A 114 21.31 -0.12 -11.62
C TYR A 114 21.12 0.04 -13.14
N PRO A 115 22.11 -0.33 -13.96
CA PRO A 115 22.08 -0.07 -15.40
C PRO A 115 21.34 -1.18 -16.15
N THR A 116 19.99 -1.14 -16.13
CA THR A 116 19.15 -2.07 -16.91
C THR A 116 18.63 -1.40 -18.18
N PRO A 117 18.46 -2.08 -19.32
CA PRO A 117 17.60 -1.59 -20.40
C PRO A 117 16.11 -1.68 -19.98
N PRO A 118 15.26 -0.66 -20.18
CA PRO A 118 15.44 0.58 -20.95
C PRO A 118 16.04 1.77 -20.16
N GLY A 119 16.58 1.53 -18.97
CA GLY A 119 17.18 2.54 -18.10
C GLY A 119 16.26 2.92 -16.94
N SER A 120 15.31 2.07 -16.58
CA SER A 120 14.31 2.37 -15.55
C SER A 120 14.01 1.15 -14.69
N MET A 121 13.83 1.41 -13.39
CA MET A 121 13.35 0.44 -12.42
C MET A 121 12.02 0.91 -11.85
N VAL A 122 11.15 -0.02 -11.46
CA VAL A 122 10.00 0.30 -10.61
C VAL A 122 10.45 0.16 -9.17
N THR A 123 10.24 1.20 -8.38
CA THR A 123 10.66 1.24 -6.98
C THR A 123 9.51 1.71 -6.12
N GLY A 124 9.52 1.36 -4.84
CA GLY A 124 8.47 1.78 -3.95
C GLY A 124 8.77 1.43 -2.51
N LEU A 125 7.79 1.71 -1.66
CA LEU A 125 7.77 1.23 -0.30
C LEU A 125 7.02 -0.09 -0.23
N TYR A 126 7.38 -0.91 0.74
CA TYR A 126 6.65 -2.12 1.10
C TYR A 126 6.50 -2.20 2.61
N GLN A 127 5.48 -2.90 3.08
CA GLN A 127 5.10 -2.93 4.49
C GLN A 127 4.39 -4.22 4.86
N ASN A 128 4.60 -4.65 6.11
CA ASN A 128 3.94 -5.80 6.71
C ASN A 128 2.57 -5.40 7.29
N ALA A 129 1.63 -6.33 7.29
CA ALA A 129 0.33 -6.18 7.94
C ALA A 129 -0.11 -7.50 8.56
N GLN A 130 -1.12 -7.44 9.42
CA GLN A 130 -1.95 -8.59 9.76
C GLN A 130 -3.36 -8.34 9.25
N VAL A 131 -3.94 -9.34 8.58
CA VAL A 131 -5.32 -9.33 8.11
C VAL A 131 -6.04 -10.50 8.75
N ASN A 132 -7.06 -10.22 9.55
CA ASN A 132 -7.85 -11.23 10.28
C ASN A 132 -6.98 -12.19 11.12
N GLY A 133 -5.92 -11.65 11.73
CA GLY A 133 -4.95 -12.42 12.53
C GLY A 133 -3.92 -13.21 11.73
N ILE A 134 -3.93 -13.13 10.40
CA ILE A 134 -2.93 -13.75 9.53
C ILE A 134 -1.89 -12.70 9.16
N GLU A 135 -0.62 -13.01 9.40
CA GLU A 135 0.49 -12.16 9.00
C GLU A 135 0.69 -12.17 7.48
N ILE A 136 0.80 -10.98 6.90
CA ILE A 136 1.08 -10.74 5.50
C ILE A 136 2.30 -9.82 5.43
N ALA A 137 3.46 -10.41 5.20
CA ALA A 137 4.72 -9.70 5.11
C ALA A 137 5.02 -9.24 3.68
N GLY A 138 5.70 -8.10 3.56
CA GLY A 138 6.42 -7.75 2.34
C GLY A 138 5.57 -7.16 1.21
N ASN A 139 4.29 -6.85 1.40
CA ASN A 139 3.46 -6.33 0.31
C ASN A 139 3.88 -4.91 -0.08
N ALA A 140 3.96 -4.66 -1.39
CA ALA A 140 4.21 -3.33 -1.91
C ALA A 140 3.03 -2.41 -1.55
N VAL A 141 3.35 -1.18 -1.14
CA VAL A 141 2.36 -0.13 -0.86
C VAL A 141 2.36 0.95 -1.96
N SER A 142 3.48 1.11 -2.67
CA SER A 142 3.62 2.07 -3.77
C SER A 142 4.48 1.49 -4.89
N ALA A 143 4.39 2.08 -6.08
CA ALA A 143 5.23 1.74 -7.23
C ALA A 143 5.45 2.97 -8.12
N MET A 144 6.69 3.39 -8.31
CA MET A 144 7.07 4.58 -9.07
C MET A 144 8.26 4.24 -9.97
N PRO A 145 8.25 4.66 -11.25
CA PRO A 145 9.39 4.45 -12.10
C PRO A 145 10.52 5.42 -11.70
N VAL A 146 11.75 4.92 -11.67
CA VAL A 146 12.95 5.74 -11.46
C VAL A 146 13.98 5.42 -12.55
N HIS A 147 14.39 6.46 -13.27
CA HIS A 147 15.40 6.33 -14.33
C HIS A 147 16.79 6.13 -13.74
N PHE A 148 17.67 5.50 -14.51
CA PHE A 148 19.08 5.34 -14.19
C PHE A 148 19.72 6.70 -13.92
N LYS A 149 20.48 6.79 -12.83
CA LYS A 149 21.10 7.99 -12.25
C LYS A 149 20.13 9.07 -11.73
N ASN A 150 18.84 8.75 -11.62
CA ASN A 150 17.87 9.63 -10.97
C ASN A 150 17.45 9.05 -9.62
N SER A 151 16.98 9.93 -8.74
CA SER A 151 16.36 9.56 -7.46
C SER A 151 14.86 9.77 -7.47
N ILE A 152 14.19 9.08 -6.55
CA ILE A 152 12.79 9.31 -6.22
C ILE A 152 12.64 9.51 -4.72
N GLU A 153 11.70 10.38 -4.35
CA GLU A 153 11.29 10.64 -2.98
C GLU A 153 9.91 10.04 -2.72
N MET A 154 9.80 9.26 -1.65
CA MET A 154 8.59 8.57 -1.24
C MET A 154 8.24 9.00 0.17
N GLN A 155 7.19 9.80 0.30
CA GLN A 155 6.67 10.24 1.60
C GLN A 155 5.44 9.40 1.96
N PRO A 156 5.49 8.58 3.03
CA PRO A 156 4.31 7.88 3.52
C PRO A 156 3.23 8.86 3.94
N CYS A 157 1.97 8.48 3.70
CA CYS A 157 0.79 9.14 4.25
C CYS A 157 -0.01 8.09 5.03
N PRO A 158 -0.40 8.35 6.29
CA PRO A 158 -1.21 7.42 7.09
C PRO A 158 -2.68 7.46 6.64
N THR A 159 -2.93 7.48 5.33
CA THR A 159 -4.25 7.43 4.71
C THR A 159 -4.39 6.12 3.95
N VAL A 160 -5.52 5.45 4.15
CA VAL A 160 -5.89 4.25 3.40
C VAL A 160 -7.10 4.51 2.53
N HIS A 161 -7.12 3.84 1.39
CA HIS A 161 -8.20 3.84 0.42
C HIS A 161 -8.82 2.45 0.35
N LEU A 162 -10.14 2.41 0.45
CA LEU A 162 -10.95 1.20 0.47
C LEU A 162 -11.91 1.16 -0.71
N TRP A 163 -11.97 0.03 -1.38
CA TRP A 163 -13.02 -0.28 -2.34
C TRP A 163 -13.20 -1.80 -2.45
N ILE A 164 -14.27 -2.20 -3.12
CA ILE A 164 -14.51 -3.61 -3.47
C ILE A 164 -14.15 -3.85 -4.92
N SER A 165 -13.63 -5.02 -5.23
CA SER A 165 -13.43 -5.43 -6.62
C SER A 165 -13.34 -6.96 -6.76
N SER A 166 -13.74 -7.50 -7.91
CA SER A 166 -13.49 -8.90 -8.29
C SER A 166 -12.05 -9.15 -8.78
N TRP A 167 -11.30 -8.08 -9.02
CA TRP A 167 -9.93 -8.05 -9.57
C TRP A 167 -9.19 -6.80 -9.06
N PRO A 168 -7.87 -6.77 -8.78
CA PRO A 168 -6.84 -7.79 -8.99
C PRO A 168 -6.49 -8.63 -7.74
N GLU A 169 -5.37 -9.37 -7.80
CA GLU A 169 -4.74 -10.11 -6.68
C GLU A 169 -3.68 -9.25 -5.95
N GLY A 170 -3.30 -9.61 -4.71
CA GLY A 170 -2.45 -8.77 -3.84
C GLY A 170 -1.12 -8.30 -4.45
N SER A 171 -0.62 -7.13 -4.02
CA SER A 171 0.57 -6.45 -4.56
C SER A 171 0.50 -6.21 -6.07
N SER A 172 -0.70 -5.95 -6.60
CA SER A 172 -0.88 -5.57 -8.00
C SER A 172 -1.02 -4.07 -8.14
N LEU A 173 -0.50 -3.55 -9.24
CA LEU A 173 -0.83 -2.20 -9.67
C LEU A 173 -2.33 -2.08 -9.86
N THR A 174 -2.89 -0.99 -9.36
CA THR A 174 -4.33 -0.78 -9.39
C THR A 174 -4.64 0.62 -9.87
N GLN A 175 -5.64 0.72 -10.73
CA GLN A 175 -6.48 1.90 -10.83
C GLN A 175 -7.83 1.51 -10.23
N PRO A 176 -8.38 2.28 -9.27
CA PRO A 176 -9.75 2.05 -8.85
C PRO A 176 -10.62 2.14 -10.10
N GLY A 177 -11.26 1.03 -10.49
CA GLY A 177 -12.08 0.96 -11.70
C GLY A 177 -13.35 1.79 -11.56
N THR A 178 -14.51 1.13 -11.60
CA THR A 178 -15.82 1.79 -11.43
C THR A 178 -16.31 1.84 -9.99
N SER A 179 -15.66 1.13 -9.06
CA SER A 179 -16.04 1.11 -7.65
C SER A 179 -15.77 2.45 -6.97
N THR A 180 -16.67 2.86 -6.08
CA THR A 180 -16.42 4.08 -5.28
C THR A 180 -15.33 3.81 -4.24
N VAL A 181 -14.34 4.69 -4.20
CA VAL A 181 -13.25 4.65 -3.22
C VAL A 181 -13.63 5.45 -1.98
N THR A 182 -13.55 4.81 -0.81
CA THR A 182 -13.62 5.50 0.49
C THR A 182 -12.19 5.77 0.97
N GLN A 183 -11.89 7.03 1.30
CA GLN A 183 -10.62 7.44 1.90
C GLN A 183 -10.78 7.56 3.42
N LEU A 184 -9.85 6.99 4.18
CA LEU A 184 -9.80 7.04 5.64
C LEU A 184 -8.41 7.54 6.09
N SER A 185 -8.36 8.65 6.82
CA SER A 185 -7.11 9.24 7.34
C SER A 185 -6.91 8.87 8.81
N PHE A 186 -5.71 8.36 9.13
CA PHE A 186 -5.22 8.08 10.48
C PHE A 186 -4.31 9.21 11.01
N GLU A 187 -4.51 10.43 10.51
CA GLU A 187 -3.82 11.62 11.01
C GLU A 187 -4.34 12.06 12.39
N ASP A 188 -3.73 13.09 12.96
CA ASP A 188 -4.16 13.70 14.24
C ASP A 188 -4.23 12.73 15.43
N GLY A 189 -3.38 11.70 15.44
CA GLY A 189 -3.30 10.71 16.51
C GLY A 189 -4.41 9.66 16.48
N ILE A 190 -5.20 9.58 15.41
CA ILE A 190 -6.18 8.53 15.21
C ILE A 190 -5.45 7.23 14.85
N ASN A 191 -5.40 6.29 15.79
CA ASN A 191 -4.73 5.01 15.56
C ASN A 191 -5.68 3.86 15.22
N GLU A 192 -7.00 4.06 15.38
CA GLU A 192 -8.01 3.05 15.11
C GLU A 192 -9.22 3.67 14.40
N ILE A 193 -9.65 3.04 13.31
CA ILE A 193 -10.86 3.41 12.58
C ILE A 193 -11.72 2.17 12.42
N THR A 194 -13.01 2.31 12.71
CA THR A 194 -14.03 1.32 12.36
C THR A 194 -14.92 1.90 11.28
N CYS A 195 -15.22 1.10 10.25
CA CYS A 195 -16.17 1.44 9.21
C CYS A 195 -17.08 0.25 8.90
N TYR A 196 -18.20 0.52 8.24
CA TYR A 196 -19.12 -0.50 7.78
C TYR A 196 -19.36 -0.34 6.27
N PHE A 197 -19.51 -1.45 5.57
CA PHE A 197 -19.82 -1.43 4.14
C PHE A 197 -21.35 -1.31 3.92
N ASP A 198 -21.77 -0.51 2.94
CA ASP A 198 -23.17 -0.41 2.50
C ASP A 198 -23.25 -0.71 0.99
N ILE A 199 -23.80 -1.88 0.64
CA ILE A 199 -23.88 -2.33 -0.76
C ILE A 199 -24.70 -1.40 -1.65
N ARG A 200 -25.71 -0.70 -1.10
CA ARG A 200 -26.60 0.20 -1.86
C ARG A 200 -25.85 1.39 -2.45
N THR A 201 -24.83 1.86 -1.73
CA THR A 201 -23.97 2.95 -2.19
C THR A 201 -22.61 2.47 -2.67
N SER A 202 -22.28 1.19 -2.45
CA SER A 202 -20.96 0.59 -2.70
C SER A 202 -19.84 1.36 -2.00
N LYS A 203 -20.08 1.82 -0.76
CA LYS A 203 -19.13 2.63 0.02
C LYS A 203 -18.88 2.01 1.39
N PHE A 204 -17.69 2.29 1.92
CA PHE A 204 -17.41 2.16 3.34
C PHE A 204 -17.80 3.47 4.03
N LEU A 205 -18.56 3.36 5.11
CA LEU A 205 -19.13 4.47 5.86
C LEU A 205 -18.58 4.46 7.28
N LEU A 206 -18.29 5.65 7.82
CA LEU A 206 -17.89 5.81 9.20
C LEU A 206 -19.13 5.82 10.12
N PRO A 207 -19.04 5.27 11.34
CA PRO A 207 -20.08 5.41 12.35
C PRO A 207 -20.43 6.88 12.54
N ARG A 208 -21.72 7.20 12.59
CA ARG A 208 -22.15 8.56 12.94
C ARG A 208 -21.60 8.89 14.33
N ARG A 209 -20.75 9.91 14.42
CA ARG A 209 -20.41 10.51 15.70
C ARG A 209 -21.68 11.20 16.21
N TRP A 210 -22.23 10.69 17.30
CA TRP A 210 -23.27 11.40 18.04
C TRP A 210 -22.55 12.53 18.76
N ASN A 211 -22.78 13.77 18.32
CA ASN A 211 -22.40 14.96 19.07
C ASN A 211 -23.49 15.26 20.11
#